data_AF-A0A938Q3C1-F1
#
_entry.id   AF-A0A938Q3C1-F1
#
_cell.length_a   1.000
_cell.length_b   1.000
_cell.length_c   1.000
_cell.angle_alpha   90.00
_cell.angle_beta   90.00
_cell.angle_gamma   90.00
#
_symmetry.space_group_name_H-M   'P 1'
#
loop_
_entity.id
_entity.type
_entity.pdbx_description
1 polymer ?
#
loop_
_entity_poly.entity_id
_entity_poly.type
_entity_poly.pdbx_seq_one_letter_code
_entity_poly.pdbx_strand_id
1 'polypeptide(L)'
;MRPERLAALLLAVGLVAGCKSVDDWTGLKRGKETTPVARTDDGQVIAGYLAMLDQLGRGGTAEQAEIVATTRNAYLQDPSTQKRLRYAFVLAVPGHAASDAAGARSLLGEALATPETLLPSERALADLMIRDLDARLALAQENETLRNGSTPQEDHRIAELNRRLQAETTEKDRLRRELERAEAKLEAIATLEGGNTPPRP
;
A
#
# COMPACT_ATOMS: atom_id res chain seq x y z
N MET A 1 60.19 -18.37 -11.37
CA MET A 1 58.77 -18.17 -11.03
C MET A 1 58.00 -19.37 -11.57
N ARG A 2 57.27 -20.09 -10.70
CA ARG A 2 56.77 -21.45 -10.97
C ARG A 2 55.57 -21.42 -11.94
N PRO A 3 55.52 -22.28 -12.98
CA PRO A 3 54.49 -22.29 -14.02
C PRO A 3 53.07 -22.55 -13.47
N GLU A 4 52.98 -23.13 -12.29
CA GLU A 4 51.69 -23.41 -11.62
C GLU A 4 50.94 -22.15 -11.17
N ARG A 5 51.64 -21.02 -10.93
CA ARG A 5 50.99 -19.76 -10.59
C ARG A 5 50.42 -19.02 -11.80
N LEU A 6 50.92 -19.31 -13.01
CA LEU A 6 50.38 -18.77 -14.27
C LEU A 6 49.11 -19.50 -14.69
N ALA A 7 49.03 -20.81 -14.46
CA ALA A 7 47.82 -21.59 -14.73
C ALA A 7 46.63 -21.17 -13.86
N ALA A 8 46.88 -20.86 -12.58
CA ALA A 8 45.83 -20.38 -11.66
C ALA A 8 45.32 -18.97 -12.03
N LEU A 9 46.18 -18.10 -12.58
CA LEU A 9 45.77 -16.76 -12.99
C LEU A 9 44.94 -16.78 -14.29
N LEU A 10 45.23 -17.70 -15.21
CA LEU A 10 44.45 -17.86 -16.44
C LEU A 10 43.07 -18.50 -16.21
N LEU A 11 42.93 -19.36 -15.20
CA LEU A 11 41.62 -19.93 -14.84
C LEU A 11 40.68 -18.91 -14.18
N ALA A 12 41.23 -17.93 -13.45
CA ALA A 12 40.44 -16.89 -12.77
C ALA A 12 39.92 -15.81 -13.73
N VAL A 13 40.59 -15.57 -14.86
CA VAL A 13 40.14 -14.58 -15.88
C VAL A 13 38.99 -15.13 -16.74
N GLY A 14 38.84 -16.46 -16.85
CA GLY A 14 37.74 -17.09 -17.61
C GLY A 14 36.35 -16.97 -16.96
N LEU A 15 36.28 -16.77 -15.64
CA LEU A 15 35.01 -16.76 -14.90
C LEU A 15 34.30 -15.40 -14.84
N VAL A 16 34.94 -14.31 -15.30
CA VAL A 16 34.35 -12.96 -15.29
C VAL A 16 33.81 -12.54 -16.67
N ALA A 17 34.00 -13.36 -17.71
CA ALA A 17 33.49 -13.10 -19.07
C ALA A 17 32.06 -13.65 -19.33
N GLY A 18 31.33 -14.10 -18.30
CA GLY A 18 30.03 -14.77 -18.43
C GLY A 18 28.77 -13.88 -18.41
N CYS A 19 28.87 -12.61 -18.01
CA CYS A 19 27.67 -11.78 -17.78
C CYS A 19 27.09 -11.09 -19.03
N LYS A 20 27.56 -11.37 -20.24
CA LYS A 20 27.01 -10.79 -21.48
C LYS A 20 26.16 -11.74 -22.33
N SER A 21 26.05 -13.02 -21.97
CA SER A 21 25.39 -14.03 -22.82
C SER A 21 24.01 -14.50 -22.32
N VAL A 22 23.51 -13.97 -21.19
CA VAL A 22 22.16 -14.31 -20.69
C VAL A 22 21.05 -13.53 -21.42
N ASP A 23 21.38 -12.40 -22.07
CA ASP A 23 20.40 -11.61 -22.83
C ASP A 23 19.94 -12.28 -24.14
N ASP A 24 20.74 -13.18 -24.71
CA ASP A 24 20.40 -13.84 -25.98
C ASP A 24 19.53 -15.10 -25.78
N TRP A 25 19.52 -15.70 -24.58
CA TRP A 25 18.72 -16.91 -24.32
C TRP A 25 17.25 -16.63 -23.98
N THR A 26 16.93 -15.39 -23.56
CA THR A 26 15.55 -15.00 -23.20
C THR A 26 14.73 -14.48 -24.39
N GLY A 27 15.30 -14.41 -25.60
CA GLY A 27 14.56 -13.94 -26.79
C GLY A 27 14.08 -12.48 -26.68
N LEU A 28 14.57 -11.70 -25.71
CA LEU A 28 14.11 -10.33 -25.47
C LEU A 28 14.83 -9.26 -26.31
N LYS A 29 15.74 -9.65 -27.22
CA LYS A 29 16.28 -8.70 -28.22
C LYS A 29 15.47 -8.71 -29.52
N ARG A 30 14.23 -8.24 -29.41
CA ARG A 30 13.84 -7.12 -30.28
C ARG A 30 14.01 -5.87 -29.44
N GLY A 31 15.18 -5.26 -29.55
CA GLY A 31 15.22 -3.80 -29.46
C GLY A 31 14.27 -3.31 -30.54
N LYS A 32 13.00 -3.11 -30.17
CA LYS A 32 12.08 -2.34 -30.98
C LYS A 32 12.81 -1.03 -31.13
N GLU A 33 13.34 -0.78 -32.32
CA GLU A 33 13.75 0.56 -32.72
C GLU A 33 12.63 1.44 -32.22
N THR A 34 12.93 2.27 -31.21
CA THR A 34 11.99 3.26 -30.73
C THR A 34 11.88 4.17 -31.92
N THR A 35 10.89 3.89 -32.77
CA THR A 35 10.53 4.75 -33.89
C THR A 35 10.43 6.12 -33.25
N PRO A 36 11.26 7.09 -33.65
CA PRO A 36 11.10 8.44 -33.12
C PRO A 36 9.63 8.75 -33.35
N VAL A 37 8.90 9.00 -32.25
CA VAL A 37 7.48 9.33 -32.35
C VAL A 37 7.46 10.59 -33.18
N ALA A 38 7.15 10.44 -34.47
CA ALA A 38 6.97 11.57 -35.35
C ALA A 38 5.96 12.46 -34.63
N ARG A 39 6.24 13.77 -34.61
CA ARG A 39 5.36 14.76 -34.00
C ARG A 39 4.09 14.85 -34.86
N THR A 40 3.27 13.81 -34.80
CA THR A 40 1.94 13.75 -35.38
C THR A 40 1.01 14.58 -34.53
N ASP A 41 -0.09 15.05 -35.10
CA ASP A 41 -1.12 15.78 -34.36
C ASP A 41 -1.61 14.96 -33.15
N ASP A 42 -1.72 13.63 -33.32
CA ASP A 42 -2.00 12.67 -32.24
C ASP A 42 -1.04 12.78 -31.05
N GLY A 43 0.25 13.00 -31.31
CA GLY A 43 1.27 13.14 -30.26
C GLY A 43 1.12 14.45 -29.49
N GLN A 44 0.66 15.53 -30.14
CA GLN A 44 0.43 16.81 -29.46
C GLN A 44 -0.77 16.75 -28.53
N VAL A 45 -1.84 16.05 -28.93
CA VAL A 45 -3.03 15.83 -28.08
C VAL A 45 -2.65 15.09 -26.80
N ILE A 46 -1.89 13.99 -26.92
CA ILE A 46 -1.40 13.23 -25.76
C ILE A 46 -0.47 14.08 -24.88
N ALA A 47 0.45 14.84 -25.48
CA ALA A 47 1.32 15.74 -24.73
C ALA A 47 0.50 16.77 -23.94
N GLY A 48 -0.61 17.27 -24.49
CA GLY A 48 -1.54 18.16 -23.81
C GLY A 48 -2.20 17.52 -22.59
N TYR A 49 -2.63 16.26 -22.69
CA TYR A 49 -3.13 15.52 -21.53
C TYR A 49 -2.06 15.34 -20.46
N LEU A 50 -0.88 14.86 -20.84
CA LEU A 50 0.21 14.62 -19.89
C LEU A 50 0.68 15.92 -19.21
N ALA A 51 0.73 17.04 -19.93
CA ALA A 51 1.06 18.34 -19.35
C ALA A 51 0.03 18.78 -18.31
N MET A 52 -1.27 18.58 -18.57
CA MET A 52 -2.32 18.83 -17.59
C MET A 52 -2.16 17.94 -16.33
N LEU A 53 -1.85 16.66 -16.51
CA LEU A 53 -1.69 15.74 -15.39
C LEU A 53 -0.43 16.05 -14.56
N ASP A 54 0.67 16.48 -15.21
CA ASP A 54 1.88 16.94 -14.53
C ASP A 54 1.62 18.23 -13.75
N GLN A 55 0.88 19.18 -14.33
CA GLN A 55 0.47 20.42 -13.66
C GLN A 55 -0.43 20.12 -12.45
N LEU A 56 -1.39 19.20 -12.60
CA LEU A 56 -2.24 18.76 -11.50
C LEU A 56 -1.44 18.09 -10.37
N GLY A 57 -0.45 17.26 -10.72
CA GLY A 57 0.41 16.57 -9.74
C GLY A 57 1.39 17.48 -9.00
N ARG A 58 1.83 18.58 -9.62
CA ARG A 58 2.80 19.53 -9.03
C ARG A 58 2.18 20.79 -8.44
N GLY A 59 0.99 21.16 -8.90
CA GLY A 59 0.28 22.37 -8.52
C GLY A 59 -0.15 22.38 -7.05
N GLY A 60 -0.36 23.57 -6.51
CA GLY A 60 -0.92 23.73 -5.17
C GLY A 60 -2.41 23.33 -5.11
N THR A 61 -2.96 23.20 -3.90
CA THR A 61 -4.37 22.76 -3.71
C THR A 61 -5.39 23.64 -4.43
N ALA A 62 -5.15 24.95 -4.51
CA ALA A 62 -6.01 25.89 -5.23
C ALA A 62 -5.98 25.66 -6.76
N GLU A 63 -4.79 25.47 -7.32
CA GLU A 63 -4.60 25.20 -8.75
C GLU A 63 -5.19 23.83 -9.13
N GLN A 64 -5.01 22.82 -8.28
CA GLN A 64 -5.65 21.52 -8.44
C GLN A 64 -7.18 21.64 -8.47
N ALA A 65 -7.76 22.41 -7.55
CA ALA A 65 -9.20 22.64 -7.52
C ALA A 65 -9.70 23.37 -8.78
N GLU A 66 -8.94 24.33 -9.29
CA GLU A 66 -9.26 25.04 -10.53
C GLU A 66 -9.23 24.11 -11.76
N ILE A 67 -8.18 23.30 -11.90
CA ILE A 67 -8.07 22.33 -13.00
C ILE A 67 -9.23 21.33 -12.97
N VAL A 68 -9.55 20.80 -11.80
CA VAL A 68 -10.67 19.88 -11.59
C VAL A 68 -11.99 20.55 -11.93
N ALA A 69 -12.25 21.74 -11.38
CA ALA A 69 -13.50 22.46 -11.58
C ALA A 69 -13.70 22.83 -13.06
N THR A 70 -12.65 23.32 -13.72
CA THR A 70 -12.68 23.69 -15.14
C THR A 70 -12.96 22.48 -16.02
N THR A 71 -12.28 21.36 -15.77
CA THR A 71 -12.44 20.14 -16.56
C THR A 71 -13.83 19.52 -16.33
N ARG A 72 -14.30 19.52 -15.08
CA ARG A 72 -15.66 19.06 -14.73
C ARG A 72 -16.73 19.91 -15.39
N ASN A 73 -16.62 21.23 -15.31
CA ASN A 73 -17.60 22.14 -15.90
C ASN A 73 -17.65 21.99 -17.42
N ALA A 74 -16.49 21.85 -18.08
CA ALA A 74 -16.44 21.60 -19.52
C ALA A 74 -17.17 20.31 -19.91
N TYR A 75 -16.98 19.23 -19.14
CA TYR A 75 -17.69 17.96 -19.33
C TYR A 75 -19.21 18.08 -19.10
N LEU A 76 -19.62 18.77 -18.03
CA LEU A 76 -21.04 18.94 -17.71
C LEU A 76 -21.78 19.83 -18.71
N GLN A 77 -21.10 20.81 -19.30
CA GLN A 77 -21.68 21.68 -20.33
C GLN A 77 -21.88 20.94 -21.66
N ASP A 78 -20.96 20.05 -22.01
CA ASP A 78 -21.01 19.26 -23.24
C ASP A 78 -20.25 17.94 -23.04
N PRO A 79 -20.97 16.81 -22.87
CA PRO A 79 -20.39 15.52 -22.51
C PRO A 79 -19.83 14.77 -23.73
N SER A 80 -18.99 15.43 -24.53
CA SER A 80 -18.29 14.80 -25.65
C SER A 80 -17.26 13.77 -25.17
N THR A 81 -16.91 12.80 -26.02
CA THR A 81 -15.97 11.71 -25.66
C THR A 81 -14.62 12.25 -25.20
N GLN A 82 -14.10 13.29 -25.85
CA GLN A 82 -12.82 13.93 -25.48
C GLN A 82 -12.89 14.64 -24.12
N LYS A 83 -14.00 15.33 -23.82
CA LYS A 83 -14.19 16.01 -22.54
C LYS A 83 -14.39 15.00 -21.41
N ARG A 84 -15.12 13.91 -21.67
CA ARG A 84 -15.23 12.75 -20.77
C ARG A 84 -13.85 12.17 -20.48
N LEU A 85 -13.06 11.89 -21.51
CA LEU A 85 -11.72 11.33 -21.39
C LEU A 85 -10.81 12.23 -20.55
N ARG A 86 -10.80 13.54 -20.84
CA ARG A 86 -10.00 14.53 -20.10
C ARG A 86 -10.40 14.60 -18.63
N TYR A 87 -11.71 14.63 -18.35
CA TYR A 87 -12.21 14.64 -16.97
C TYR A 87 -11.86 13.35 -16.23
N ALA A 88 -11.99 12.20 -16.90
CA ALA A 88 -11.63 10.91 -16.33
C ALA A 88 -10.13 10.82 -15.99
N PHE A 89 -9.24 11.34 -16.84
CA PHE A 89 -7.81 11.42 -16.53
C PHE A 89 -7.52 12.28 -15.30
N VAL A 90 -8.20 13.43 -15.16
CA VAL A 90 -8.06 14.27 -13.97
C VAL A 90 -8.49 13.51 -12.71
N LEU A 91 -9.61 12.78 -12.73
CA LEU A 91 -10.05 11.98 -11.58
C LEU A 91 -9.10 10.80 -11.27
N ALA A 92 -8.41 10.27 -12.27
CA ALA A 92 -7.49 9.14 -12.13
C ALA A 92 -6.18 9.49 -11.40
N VAL A 93 -5.78 10.76 -11.41
CA VAL A 93 -4.56 11.21 -10.73
C VAL A 93 -4.78 11.14 -9.22
N PRO A 94 -3.92 10.43 -8.46
CA PRO A 94 -4.03 10.38 -7.02
C PRO A 94 -3.44 11.64 -6.38
N GLY A 95 -3.87 11.94 -5.16
CA GLY A 95 -3.23 12.96 -4.32
C GLY A 95 -3.90 14.34 -4.31
N HIS A 96 -5.10 14.49 -4.89
CA HIS A 96 -5.92 15.69 -4.74
C HIS A 96 -7.32 15.34 -4.22
N ALA A 97 -8.04 16.34 -3.70
CA ALA A 97 -9.33 16.12 -3.02
C ALA A 97 -10.41 15.49 -3.91
N ALA A 98 -10.33 15.71 -5.23
CA ALA A 98 -11.27 15.15 -6.20
C ALA A 98 -10.81 13.83 -6.84
N SER A 99 -9.72 13.22 -6.38
CA SER A 99 -9.24 11.95 -6.95
C SER A 99 -10.28 10.87 -6.69
N ASP A 100 -10.71 10.18 -7.75
CA ASP A 100 -11.68 9.08 -7.67
C ASP A 100 -11.33 8.02 -8.72
N ALA A 101 -10.65 6.97 -8.28
CA ALA A 101 -10.20 5.90 -9.14
C ALA A 101 -11.38 5.10 -9.75
N ALA A 102 -12.46 4.89 -8.99
CA ALA A 102 -13.61 4.12 -9.45
C ALA A 102 -14.43 4.93 -10.46
N GLY A 103 -14.69 6.21 -10.17
CA GLY A 103 -15.36 7.12 -11.10
C GLY A 103 -14.56 7.31 -12.40
N ALA A 104 -13.25 7.52 -12.29
CA ALA A 104 -12.36 7.60 -13.46
C ALA A 104 -12.44 6.33 -14.32
N ARG A 105 -12.39 5.15 -13.70
CA ARG A 105 -12.46 3.86 -14.39
C ARG A 105 -13.76 3.66 -15.18
N SER A 106 -14.89 4.07 -14.60
CA SER A 106 -16.19 4.05 -15.28
C SER A 106 -16.20 4.97 -16.50
N LEU A 107 -15.79 6.23 -16.32
CA LEU A 107 -15.80 7.22 -17.39
C LEU A 107 -14.84 6.88 -18.55
N LEU A 108 -13.68 6.28 -18.25
CA LEU A 108 -12.78 5.76 -19.28
C LEU A 108 -13.39 4.57 -20.04
N GLY A 109 -14.09 3.68 -19.34
CA GLY A 109 -14.83 2.58 -19.97
C GLY A 109 -15.92 3.07 -20.91
N GLU A 110 -16.69 4.08 -20.50
CA GLU A 110 -17.69 4.74 -21.33
C GLU A 110 -17.07 5.45 -22.55
N ALA A 111 -15.91 6.09 -22.38
CA ALA A 111 -15.21 6.72 -23.50
C ALA A 111 -14.72 5.70 -24.53
N LEU A 112 -14.25 4.54 -24.08
CA LEU A 112 -13.80 3.45 -24.95
C LEU A 112 -14.95 2.67 -25.62
N ALA A 113 -16.18 2.80 -25.13
CA ALA A 113 -17.36 2.19 -25.75
C ALA A 113 -17.70 2.80 -27.12
N THR A 114 -17.21 4.02 -27.40
CA THR A 114 -17.36 4.74 -28.68
C THR A 114 -16.00 5.02 -29.34
N PRO A 115 -15.25 3.98 -29.75
CA PRO A 115 -13.85 4.08 -30.16
C PRO A 115 -13.64 4.90 -31.45
N GLU A 116 -14.65 5.06 -32.28
CA GLU A 116 -14.62 5.86 -33.52
C GLU A 116 -14.45 7.36 -33.28
N THR A 117 -14.73 7.84 -32.07
CA THR A 117 -14.59 9.25 -31.68
C THR A 117 -13.24 9.59 -31.05
N LEU A 118 -12.38 8.58 -30.86
CA LEU A 118 -11.07 8.71 -30.21
C LEU A 118 -9.93 8.44 -31.18
N LEU A 119 -8.84 9.20 -31.02
CA LEU A 119 -7.60 8.93 -31.73
C LEU A 119 -7.01 7.58 -31.26
N PRO A 120 -6.24 6.87 -32.12
CA PRO A 120 -5.56 5.64 -31.72
C PRO A 120 -4.66 5.82 -30.48
N SER A 121 -4.01 6.97 -30.36
CA SER A 121 -3.16 7.32 -29.22
C SER A 121 -3.95 7.52 -27.94
N GLU A 122 -5.13 8.15 -28.01
CA GLU A 122 -6.03 8.36 -26.87
C GLU A 122 -6.57 7.05 -26.34
N ARG A 123 -6.95 6.13 -27.24
CA ARG A 123 -7.40 4.78 -26.88
C ARG A 123 -6.29 4.02 -26.16
N ALA A 124 -5.07 4.06 -26.68
CA ALA A 124 -3.92 3.41 -26.05
C ALA A 124 -3.64 3.98 -24.64
N LEU A 125 -3.74 5.30 -24.47
CA LEU A 125 -3.57 5.94 -23.16
C LEU A 125 -4.70 5.58 -22.19
N ALA A 126 -5.95 5.57 -22.66
CA ALA A 126 -7.11 5.18 -21.87
C ALA A 126 -7.04 3.72 -21.41
N ASP A 127 -6.67 2.81 -22.30
CA ASP A 127 -6.45 1.39 -21.98
C ASP A 127 -5.36 1.20 -20.93
N LEU A 128 -4.24 1.93 -21.06
CA LEU A 128 -3.16 1.90 -20.07
C LEU A 128 -3.65 2.39 -18.71
N MET A 129 -4.37 3.53 -18.68
CA MET A 129 -4.89 4.11 -17.45
C MET A 129 -5.91 3.18 -16.79
N ILE A 130 -6.77 2.52 -17.57
CA ILE A 130 -7.70 1.51 -17.06
C ILE A 130 -6.98 0.39 -16.34
N ARG A 131 -5.89 -0.15 -16.91
CA ARG A 131 -5.13 -1.24 -16.27
C ARG A 131 -4.47 -0.81 -14.97
N ASP A 132 -3.95 0.40 -14.93
CA ASP A 132 -3.39 0.98 -13.71
C ASP A 132 -4.48 1.20 -12.64
N LEU A 133 -5.64 1.72 -13.01
CA LEU A 133 -6.78 1.89 -12.11
C LEU A 133 -7.31 0.55 -11.60
N ASP A 134 -7.44 -0.46 -12.45
CA ASP A 134 -7.89 -1.81 -12.07
C ASP A 134 -6.93 -2.43 -11.04
N ALA A 135 -5.62 -2.28 -11.24
CA ALA A 135 -4.61 -2.73 -10.28
C ALA A 135 -4.72 -1.98 -8.94
N ARG A 136 -4.90 -0.65 -8.96
CA ARG A 136 -5.07 0.16 -7.74
C ARG A 136 -6.33 -0.19 -6.97
N LEU A 137 -7.45 -0.40 -7.67
CA LEU A 137 -8.72 -0.77 -7.07
C LEU A 137 -8.64 -2.17 -6.43
N ALA A 138 -7.99 -3.13 -7.10
CA ALA A 138 -7.74 -4.45 -6.54
C ALA A 138 -6.90 -4.36 -5.24
N LEU A 139 -5.83 -3.56 -5.24
CA LEU A 139 -5.01 -3.32 -4.05
C LEU A 139 -5.78 -2.62 -2.93
N ALA A 140 -6.67 -1.68 -3.25
CA ALA A 140 -7.51 -1.01 -2.27
C ALA A 140 -8.48 -2.00 -1.61
N GLN A 141 -9.12 -2.85 -2.41
CA GLN A 141 -10.03 -3.89 -1.92
C GLN A 141 -9.30 -4.93 -1.07
N GLU A 142 -8.09 -5.35 -1.47
CA GLU A 142 -7.27 -6.26 -0.67
C GLU A 142 -6.88 -5.62 0.68
N ASN A 143 -6.45 -4.36 0.67
CA ASN A 143 -6.15 -3.64 1.91
C ASN A 143 -7.35 -3.54 2.85
N GLU A 144 -8.54 -3.25 2.31
CA GLU A 144 -9.77 -3.22 3.09
C GLU A 144 -10.10 -4.60 3.67
N THR A 145 -9.96 -5.66 2.87
CA THR A 145 -10.17 -7.05 3.30
C THR A 145 -9.21 -7.44 4.42
N LEU A 146 -7.92 -7.08 4.30
CA LEU A 146 -6.90 -7.34 5.32
C LEU A 146 -7.21 -6.61 6.63
N ARG A 147 -7.58 -5.32 6.56
CA ARG A 147 -7.95 -4.51 7.73
C ARG A 147 -9.20 -5.06 8.43
N ASN A 148 -10.21 -5.43 7.67
CA ASN A 148 -11.45 -5.97 8.21
C ASN A 148 -11.27 -7.39 8.76
N GLY A 149 -10.33 -8.17 8.23
CA GLY A 149 -9.97 -9.47 8.75
C GLY A 149 -9.14 -9.43 10.03
N SER A 150 -8.22 -8.46 10.16
CA SER A 150 -7.32 -8.35 11.32
C SER A 150 -8.01 -7.77 12.55
N THR A 151 -8.88 -6.76 12.38
CA THR A 151 -9.48 -6.02 13.51
C THR A 151 -10.29 -6.91 14.46
N PRO A 152 -11.22 -7.76 14.00
CA PRO A 152 -11.98 -8.63 14.90
C PRO A 152 -11.10 -9.66 15.62
N GLN A 153 -10.05 -10.16 14.95
CA GLN A 153 -9.11 -11.11 15.55
C GLN A 153 -8.28 -10.45 16.66
N GLU A 154 -7.85 -9.22 16.45
CA GLU A 154 -7.14 -8.42 17.46
C GLU A 154 -8.05 -8.10 18.64
N ASP A 155 -9.29 -7.67 18.39
CA ASP A 155 -10.29 -7.40 19.43
C ASP A 155 -10.57 -8.65 20.28
N HIS A 156 -10.71 -9.83 19.64
CA HIS A 156 -10.87 -11.09 20.35
C HIS A 156 -9.66 -11.44 21.21
N ARG A 157 -8.44 -11.26 20.70
CA ARG A 157 -7.20 -11.48 21.46
C ARG A 157 -7.10 -10.53 22.65
N ILE A 158 -7.42 -9.26 22.47
CA ILE A 158 -7.41 -8.26 23.55
C ILE A 158 -8.46 -8.62 24.62
N ALA A 159 -9.67 -9.01 24.21
CA ALA A 159 -10.71 -9.43 25.12
C ALA A 159 -10.31 -10.67 25.93
N GLU A 160 -9.65 -11.64 25.29
CA GLU A 160 -9.14 -12.83 25.97
C GLU A 160 -8.04 -12.48 26.98
N LEU A 161 -7.05 -11.67 26.58
CA LEU A 161 -5.98 -11.21 27.47
C LEU A 161 -6.54 -10.43 28.68
N ASN A 162 -7.54 -9.58 28.47
CA ASN A 162 -8.20 -8.85 29.56
C ASN A 162 -8.92 -9.79 30.53
N ARG A 163 -9.58 -10.84 30.05
CA ARG A 163 -10.20 -11.85 30.94
C ARG A 163 -9.16 -12.59 31.77
N ARG A 164 -8.04 -12.99 31.15
CA ARG A 164 -6.93 -13.65 31.86
C ARG A 164 -6.33 -12.71 32.90
N LEU A 165 -6.09 -11.45 32.55
CA LEU A 165 -5.60 -10.43 33.47
C LEU A 165 -6.55 -10.25 34.66
N GLN A 166 -7.86 -10.19 34.41
CA GLN A 166 -8.86 -10.13 35.48
C GLN A 166 -8.80 -11.36 36.39
N ALA A 167 -8.74 -12.56 35.82
CA ALA A 167 -8.60 -13.79 36.61
C ALA A 167 -7.35 -13.75 37.50
N GLU A 168 -6.18 -13.41 36.95
CA GLU A 168 -4.92 -13.28 37.69
C GLU A 168 -5.01 -12.22 38.80
N THR A 169 -5.64 -11.08 38.54
CA THR A 169 -5.83 -10.05 39.58
C THR A 169 -6.71 -10.55 40.73
N THR A 170 -7.77 -11.30 40.44
CA THR A 170 -8.65 -11.86 41.47
C THR A 170 -7.95 -12.95 42.29
N GLU A 171 -7.09 -13.75 41.66
CA GLU A 171 -6.29 -14.77 42.34
C GLU A 171 -5.24 -14.14 43.26
N LYS A 172 -4.52 -13.12 42.77
CA LYS A 172 -3.60 -12.33 43.59
C LYS A 172 -4.28 -11.76 44.84
N ASP A 173 -5.48 -11.21 44.70
CA ASP A 173 -6.23 -10.64 45.82
C ASP A 173 -6.79 -11.73 46.76
N ARG A 174 -7.07 -12.93 46.25
CA ARG A 174 -7.40 -14.09 47.09
C ARG A 174 -6.19 -14.54 47.91
N LEU A 175 -5.03 -14.73 47.27
CA LEU A 175 -3.79 -15.16 47.93
C LEU A 175 -3.35 -14.17 49.01
N ARG A 176 -3.47 -12.86 48.76
CA ARG A 176 -3.22 -11.82 49.78
C ARG A 176 -4.09 -11.98 51.03
N ARG A 177 -5.39 -12.23 50.85
CA ARG A 177 -6.30 -12.47 51.99
C ARG A 177 -5.99 -13.77 52.73
N GLU A 178 -5.57 -14.81 52.02
CA GLU A 178 -5.15 -16.07 52.65
C GLU A 178 -3.87 -15.88 53.49
N LEU A 179 -2.92 -15.07 52.99
CA LEU A 179 -1.71 -14.68 53.70
C LEU A 179 -2.02 -13.87 54.97
N GLU A 180 -2.83 -12.81 54.87
CA GLU A 180 -3.26 -11.99 56.03
C GLU A 180 -3.93 -12.85 57.10
N ARG A 181 -4.79 -13.80 56.71
CA ARG A 181 -5.44 -14.73 57.65
C ARG A 181 -4.46 -15.69 58.30
N ALA A 182 -3.43 -16.14 57.59
CA ALA A 182 -2.41 -17.02 58.14
C ALA A 182 -1.52 -16.26 59.14
N GLU A 183 -1.11 -15.03 58.81
CA GLU A 183 -0.34 -14.15 59.70
C GLU A 183 -1.11 -13.83 60.99
N ALA A 184 -2.40 -13.48 60.88
CA ALA A 184 -3.25 -13.23 62.04
C ALA A 184 -3.39 -14.47 62.96
N LYS A 185 -3.41 -15.68 62.38
CA LYS A 185 -3.41 -16.93 63.17
C LYS A 185 -2.09 -17.15 63.89
N LEU A 186 -0.97 -16.87 63.23
CA LEU A 186 0.36 -16.99 63.84
C LEU A 186 0.53 -15.99 64.98
N GLU A 187 0.08 -14.75 64.82
CA GLU A 187 0.09 -13.74 65.88
C GLU A 187 -0.79 -14.17 67.08
N ALA A 188 -1.99 -14.69 66.82
CA ALA A 188 -2.85 -15.22 67.88
C ALA A 188 -2.18 -16.36 68.66
N ILE A 189 -1.49 -17.29 67.97
CA ILE A 189 -0.72 -18.36 68.63
C ILE A 189 0.44 -17.77 69.44
N ALA A 190 1.21 -16.84 68.87
CA ALA A 190 2.33 -16.20 69.55
C ALA A 190 1.91 -15.46 70.83
N THR A 191 0.77 -14.76 70.81
CA THR A 191 0.23 -14.10 72.02
C THR A 191 -0.22 -15.10 73.10
N LEU A 192 -0.79 -16.25 72.70
CA LEU A 192 -1.13 -17.34 73.63
C LEU A 192 0.12 -18.00 74.24
N GLU A 193 1.16 -18.20 73.45
CA GLU A 193 2.43 -18.79 73.92
C GLU A 193 3.21 -17.83 74.83
N GLY A 194 3.26 -16.54 74.51
CA GLY A 194 3.89 -15.52 75.38
C GLY A 194 3.13 -15.29 76.69
N GLY A 195 1.80 -15.42 76.68
CA GLY A 195 0.94 -15.31 77.87
C GLY A 195 1.04 -16.49 78.84
N ASN A 196 1.57 -17.64 78.40
CA ASN A 196 1.68 -18.86 79.21
C ASN A 196 3.06 -19.04 79.88
N THR A 197 3.84 -17.96 80.02
CA THR A 197 5.10 -17.99 80.77
C THR A 197 4.80 -17.91 82.27
N PRO A 198 4.94 -18.97 83.07
CA PRO A 198 4.67 -18.90 84.51
C PRO A 198 5.72 -18.00 85.19
N PRO A 199 5.36 -17.26 86.25
CA PRO A 199 6.36 -16.53 87.03
C PRO A 199 7.35 -17.54 87.63
N ARG A 200 8.64 -17.36 87.35
CA ARG A 200 9.71 -18.10 88.03
C ARG A 200 9.67 -17.73 89.53
N PRO A 201 9.75 -18.73 90.43
CA PRO A 201 9.97 -18.47 91.86
C PRO A 201 11.34 -17.85 92.12
#